data_AF-B4FA80-F1
#
_entry.id   AF-B4FA80-F1
#
_cell.length_a   1.000
_cell.length_b   1.000
_cell.length_c   1.000
_cell.angle_alpha   90.00
_cell.angle_beta   90.00
_cell.angle_gamma   90.00
#
_symmetry.space_group_name_H-M   'P 1'
#
loop_
_entity.id
_entity.type
_entity.pdbx_description
1 polymer ?
#
loop_
_entity_poly.entity_id
_entity_poly.type
_entity_poly.pdbx_seq_one_letter_code
_entity_poly.pdbx_strand_id
1 'polypeptide(L)'
;MAAPALRITARLGLALDGATAARRREASAPVAVPAAPWLKKAAVRCQRAVGAAVAEKKDAPVSVAQDRSGDGGAAPELTVVMKFGGSSVASAERMREVADLILSFPEEHPVVVLSAMGKTTNKLLMAGEKAVGCGATNVSELDELSFVKELHLGTLDQLGLDRSIVCGLLDELEQLLKGIAMMKELTLRTRDYLVSFGECMSTRIFAALLNKIGVKARQYDAFDLGFITTDDFTNADILEATYPAVARRLHVEWINDPAIPIVTGFLGKGWRSGAITTLGRGGSDLTATTIGKALGLREIQVWKDVDGVLTCDPNIHPKAKPVPYLTFDEAAELAYFGAQVLHPQSMRPAREGDVPVRVKNSYNRRAPGTLITKARDMSKTVLTSIVLKSNITMLDIVSTRMLGQYGFLAKVFSIFEDLGISVDCVATSEVSISLTLDPSKLWSCELVQHKNELDDVIEELEKIAVVHLLQNRSIISLIGNVQRSSLILEKAFNVLRRNGVNVQMISQGASKVNISLVVHDSEAKQCVQALHSAFFENGFLLEADELDVLHDGFTSHSNGTIHSH
;
A
#
# COMPACT_ATOMS: atom_id res chain seq x y z
N MET A 1 -20.03 -37.65 27.41
CA MET A 1 -21.18 -36.89 26.88
C MET A 1 -20.69 -35.49 26.55
N ALA A 2 -20.53 -35.16 25.27
CA ALA A 2 -20.13 -33.82 24.84
C ALA A 2 -21.36 -32.90 24.91
N ALA A 3 -21.33 -31.91 25.79
CA ALA A 3 -22.36 -30.85 25.86
C ALA A 3 -21.99 -29.71 24.90
N PRO A 4 -22.98 -29.02 24.29
CA PRO A 4 -22.80 -28.36 23.00
C PRO A 4 -22.39 -26.89 23.11
N ALA A 5 -21.64 -26.44 22.10
CA ALA A 5 -21.18 -25.07 21.94
C ALA A 5 -22.36 -24.08 21.79
N LEU A 6 -22.50 -23.19 22.77
CA LEU A 6 -23.39 -22.03 22.69
C LEU A 6 -22.89 -21.06 21.62
N ARG A 7 -23.57 -20.99 20.47
CA ARG A 7 -23.48 -19.86 19.53
C ARG A 7 -24.38 -18.74 20.02
N ILE A 8 -23.79 -17.71 20.62
CA ILE A 8 -24.48 -16.45 20.91
C ILE A 8 -24.38 -15.57 19.66
N THR A 9 -25.45 -15.53 18.87
CA THR A 9 -25.67 -14.50 17.84
C THR A 9 -26.28 -13.27 18.49
N ALA A 10 -25.49 -12.23 18.71
CA ALA A 10 -25.99 -10.92 19.10
C ALA A 10 -26.60 -10.22 17.87
N ARG A 11 -27.94 -10.20 17.78
CA ARG A 11 -28.69 -9.27 16.92
C ARG A 11 -28.81 -7.94 17.67
N LEU A 12 -28.02 -6.95 17.32
CA LEU A 12 -28.25 -5.55 17.69
C LEU A 12 -29.15 -4.92 16.63
N GLY A 13 -30.46 -5.03 16.85
CA GLY A 13 -31.45 -4.14 16.25
C GLY A 13 -31.69 -3.00 17.22
N LEU A 14 -31.20 -1.80 16.88
CA LEU A 14 -31.58 -0.56 17.54
C LEU A 14 -32.45 0.24 16.56
N ALA A 15 -33.75 -0.02 16.66
CA ALA A 15 -34.78 0.91 16.23
C ALA A 15 -35.03 1.88 17.39
N LEU A 16 -34.71 3.15 17.19
CA LEU A 16 -35.28 4.25 17.96
C LEU A 16 -35.80 5.29 16.97
N ASP A 17 -37.03 5.00 16.50
CA ASP A 17 -37.97 6.03 16.08
C ASP A 17 -38.32 6.89 17.30
N GLY A 18 -38.12 8.20 17.19
CA GLY A 18 -38.31 9.14 18.29
C GLY A 18 -38.37 10.58 17.81
N ALA A 19 -39.50 10.90 17.18
CA ALA A 19 -39.97 12.22 16.79
C ALA A 19 -39.41 13.42 17.58
N THR A 20 -38.86 14.40 16.85
CA THR A 20 -39.00 15.82 17.23
C THR A 20 -39.26 16.64 15.97
N ALA A 21 -40.56 16.92 15.77
CA ALA A 21 -41.02 17.96 14.87
C ALA A 21 -40.85 19.32 15.53
N ALA A 22 -40.11 20.25 14.92
CA ALA A 22 -40.32 21.68 15.18
C ALA A 22 -39.78 22.57 14.05
N ARG A 23 -40.75 23.15 13.34
CA ARG A 23 -40.78 24.54 12.83
C ARG A 23 -39.99 24.86 11.56
N ARG A 24 -40.74 24.74 10.46
CA ARG A 24 -40.75 25.69 9.34
C ARG A 24 -40.66 27.14 9.83
N ARG A 25 -39.70 27.89 9.29
CA ARG A 25 -39.79 29.35 9.14
C ARG A 25 -39.53 29.66 7.67
N GLU A 26 -40.63 29.95 6.97
CA GLU A 26 -40.65 30.74 5.74
C GLU A 26 -40.55 32.22 6.12
N ALA A 27 -39.62 32.94 5.48
CA ALA A 27 -39.52 34.39 5.27
C ALA A 27 -38.04 34.68 5.00
N SER A 28 -37.56 35.42 4.01
CA SER A 28 -38.13 36.26 2.95
C SER A 28 -36.90 36.81 2.23
N ALA A 29 -36.91 36.88 0.90
CA ALA A 29 -35.81 37.38 0.09
C ALA A 29 -35.57 38.90 0.28
N PRO A 30 -34.31 39.35 0.26
CA PRO A 30 -33.96 40.72 -0.10
C PRO A 30 -33.36 40.79 -1.51
N VAL A 31 -34.14 41.43 -2.39
CA VAL A 31 -33.77 42.50 -3.34
C VAL A 31 -32.41 42.45 -4.06
N ALA A 32 -32.49 42.34 -5.38
CA ALA A 32 -31.43 42.53 -6.37
C ALA A 32 -31.25 44.01 -6.78
N VAL A 33 -29.99 44.49 -6.88
CA VAL A 33 -29.54 45.67 -7.67
C VAL A 33 -28.01 45.60 -7.88
N PRO A 34 -27.38 46.16 -8.95
CA PRO A 34 -27.37 45.66 -10.32
C PRO A 34 -25.95 45.37 -10.87
N ALA A 35 -25.92 44.70 -12.02
CA ALA A 35 -24.72 44.41 -12.81
C ALA A 35 -24.13 45.65 -13.52
N ALA A 36 -22.79 45.64 -13.71
CA ALA A 36 -22.07 46.48 -14.66
C ALA A 36 -21.03 45.65 -15.46
N PRO A 37 -20.74 45.98 -16.73
CA PRO A 37 -20.52 44.98 -17.77
C PRO A 37 -19.13 45.06 -18.43
N TRP A 38 -18.43 43.92 -18.57
CA TRP A 38 -17.28 43.79 -19.46
C TRP A 38 -17.40 42.52 -20.33
N LEU A 39 -17.65 42.76 -21.63
CA LEU A 39 -17.38 41.98 -22.86
C LEU A 39 -17.47 40.44 -22.82
N LYS A 40 -18.54 39.80 -23.34
CA LYS A 40 -18.83 39.51 -24.77
C LYS A 40 -17.64 39.04 -25.63
N LYS A 41 -17.52 37.72 -25.84
CA LYS A 41 -17.68 37.00 -27.12
C LYS A 41 -16.90 35.66 -27.11
N ALA A 42 -17.62 34.55 -27.10
CA ALA A 42 -17.42 33.40 -28.00
C ALA A 42 -18.52 32.38 -27.70
N ALA A 43 -19.62 32.49 -28.44
CA ALA A 43 -20.65 31.47 -28.48
C ALA A 43 -20.21 30.39 -29.49
N VAL A 44 -20.05 29.15 -29.03
CA VAL A 44 -20.29 27.98 -29.89
C VAL A 44 -21.32 27.11 -29.17
N ARG A 45 -22.40 26.92 -29.92
CA ARG A 45 -23.70 26.40 -29.53
C ARG A 45 -23.68 24.87 -29.69
N CYS A 46 -23.96 24.14 -28.63
CA CYS A 46 -24.53 22.80 -28.76
C CYS A 46 -25.69 22.68 -27.75
N GLN A 47 -26.90 22.85 -28.28
CA GLN A 47 -28.16 22.68 -27.56
C GLN A 47 -28.63 21.23 -27.67
N ARG A 48 -29.17 20.72 -26.56
CA ARG A 48 -30.15 19.62 -26.36
C ARG A 48 -29.55 18.49 -25.53
N ALA A 49 -30.26 17.88 -24.60
CA ALA A 49 -31.51 18.18 -23.90
C ALA A 49 -31.55 17.17 -22.74
N VAL A 50 -31.99 17.63 -21.59
CA VAL A 50 -32.23 16.82 -20.39
C VAL A 50 -33.45 15.92 -20.62
N GLY A 51 -33.34 14.68 -20.17
CA GLY A 51 -34.48 13.85 -19.78
C GLY A 51 -34.81 12.69 -20.70
N ALA A 52 -34.51 11.48 -20.23
CA ALA A 52 -35.50 10.40 -20.09
C ALA A 52 -34.85 9.18 -19.43
N ALA A 53 -35.53 8.66 -18.42
CA ALA A 53 -35.24 7.43 -17.72
C ALA A 53 -35.16 6.24 -18.70
N VAL A 54 -34.14 5.39 -18.53
CA VAL A 54 -34.08 4.08 -19.20
C VAL A 54 -34.10 3.01 -18.12
N ALA A 55 -35.19 2.26 -18.15
CA ALA A 55 -35.48 1.12 -17.30
C ALA A 55 -34.48 -0.03 -17.54
N GLU A 56 -34.26 -0.80 -16.47
CA GLU A 56 -33.48 -2.03 -16.41
C GLU A 56 -33.87 -3.01 -17.54
N LYS A 57 -32.93 -3.27 -18.44
CA LYS A 57 -32.95 -4.49 -19.25
C LYS A 57 -31.92 -5.46 -18.72
N LYS A 58 -32.43 -6.58 -18.20
CA LYS A 58 -31.69 -7.80 -17.91
C LYS A 58 -31.22 -8.40 -19.24
N ASP A 59 -29.94 -8.31 -19.55
CA ASP A 59 -29.32 -9.10 -20.61
C ASP A 59 -28.44 -10.20 -20.01
N ALA A 60 -28.75 -11.42 -20.44
CA ALA A 60 -28.15 -12.70 -20.05
C ALA A 60 -26.72 -12.86 -20.61
N PRO A 61 -25.90 -13.78 -20.08
CA PRO A 61 -24.45 -13.74 -20.23
C PRO A 61 -24.00 -14.18 -21.62
N VAL A 62 -23.12 -13.37 -22.21
CA VAL A 62 -22.43 -13.70 -23.46
C VAL A 62 -21.34 -14.72 -23.16
N SER A 63 -21.56 -15.97 -23.60
CA SER A 63 -20.55 -17.02 -23.62
C SER A 63 -19.46 -16.67 -24.63
N VAL A 64 -18.22 -16.54 -24.14
CA VAL A 64 -17.03 -16.38 -25.00
C VAL A 64 -16.70 -17.75 -25.57
N ALA A 65 -17.12 -17.99 -26.82
CA ALA A 65 -16.73 -19.18 -27.58
C ALA A 65 -15.23 -19.06 -27.93
N GLN A 66 -14.45 -20.02 -27.45
CA GLN A 66 -13.07 -20.24 -27.88
C GLN A 66 -13.11 -20.91 -29.26
N ASP A 67 -12.84 -20.15 -30.31
CA ASP A 67 -12.52 -20.71 -31.62
C ASP A 67 -11.06 -20.39 -31.94
N ARG A 68 -10.17 -21.36 -31.65
CA ARG A 68 -8.74 -21.30 -31.93
C ARG A 68 -8.47 -22.06 -33.23
N SER A 69 -8.68 -21.40 -34.36
CA SER A 69 -8.10 -21.85 -35.64
C SER A 69 -8.05 -20.68 -36.62
N GLY A 70 -6.88 -20.05 -36.74
CA GLY A 70 -6.65 -18.96 -37.67
C GLY A 70 -5.23 -18.42 -37.52
N ASP A 71 -4.31 -19.03 -38.26
CA ASP A 71 -2.94 -18.55 -38.46
C ASP A 71 -2.97 -17.23 -39.24
N GLY A 72 -3.10 -16.12 -38.50
CA GLY A 72 -2.93 -14.76 -38.97
C GLY A 72 -2.24 -14.02 -37.86
N GLY A 73 -1.02 -13.54 -38.11
CA GLY A 73 -0.09 -13.00 -37.10
C GLY A 73 -0.80 -12.16 -36.04
N ALA A 74 -1.10 -12.79 -34.91
CA ALA A 74 -1.79 -12.13 -33.82
C ALA A 74 -0.89 -11.00 -33.34
N ALA A 75 -1.44 -9.78 -33.25
CA ALA A 75 -0.74 -8.71 -32.57
C ALA A 75 -0.29 -9.25 -31.19
N PRO A 76 0.97 -9.07 -30.81
CA PRO A 76 1.49 -9.70 -29.60
C PRO A 76 0.65 -9.28 -28.41
N GLU A 77 0.16 -10.23 -27.61
CA GLU A 77 -0.67 -9.93 -26.44
C GLU A 77 0.14 -9.16 -25.39
N LEU A 78 -0.53 -8.30 -24.61
CA LEU A 78 0.09 -7.68 -23.43
C LEU A 78 0.60 -8.78 -22.49
N THR A 79 1.87 -8.71 -22.08
CA THR A 79 2.52 -9.83 -21.36
C THR A 79 2.70 -9.58 -19.86
N VAL A 80 2.87 -8.31 -19.47
CA VAL A 80 3.32 -7.92 -18.13
C VAL A 80 2.82 -6.52 -17.76
N VAL A 81 2.70 -6.24 -16.46
CA VAL A 81 2.60 -4.86 -15.97
C VAL A 81 3.96 -4.44 -15.40
N MET A 82 4.49 -3.29 -15.82
CA MET A 82 5.70 -2.69 -15.24
C MET A 82 5.33 -1.43 -14.46
N LYS A 83 5.50 -1.46 -13.15
CA LYS A 83 5.26 -0.30 -12.29
C LYS A 83 6.55 0.38 -11.89
N PHE A 84 6.60 1.70 -12.03
CA PHE A 84 7.72 2.54 -11.60
C PHE A 84 7.26 3.57 -10.55
N GLY A 85 8.00 3.63 -9.43
CA GLY A 85 7.74 4.59 -8.37
C GLY A 85 8.22 6.00 -8.70
N GLY A 86 7.87 6.98 -7.87
CA GLY A 86 8.20 8.39 -8.13
C GLY A 86 9.69 8.69 -8.25
N SER A 87 10.55 7.96 -7.52
CA SER A 87 12.02 8.06 -7.65
C SER A 87 12.54 7.57 -9.01
N SER A 88 11.87 6.59 -9.62
CA SER A 88 12.21 6.08 -10.96
C SER A 88 11.84 7.06 -12.08
N VAL A 89 10.99 8.05 -11.83
CA VAL A 89 10.57 9.06 -12.80
C VAL A 89 10.78 10.49 -12.29
N ALA A 90 11.72 10.67 -11.35
CA ALA A 90 11.92 11.94 -10.66
C ALA A 90 12.58 13.04 -11.53
N SER A 91 13.20 12.67 -12.66
CA SER A 91 13.93 13.60 -13.53
C SER A 91 13.89 13.12 -14.99
N ALA A 92 14.28 14.00 -15.92
CA ALA A 92 14.44 13.67 -17.33
C ALA A 92 15.43 12.52 -17.55
N GLU A 93 16.54 12.49 -16.81
CA GLU A 93 17.53 11.40 -16.86
C GLU A 93 16.89 10.06 -16.46
N ARG A 94 16.21 10.01 -15.31
CA ARG A 94 15.53 8.80 -14.84
C ARG A 94 14.44 8.34 -15.80
N MET A 95 13.69 9.25 -16.41
CA MET A 95 12.72 8.89 -17.45
C MET A 95 13.38 8.27 -18.69
N ARG A 96 14.54 8.78 -19.15
CA ARG A 96 15.28 8.15 -20.25
C ARG A 96 15.74 6.74 -19.89
N GLU A 97 16.23 6.55 -18.67
CA GLU A 97 16.65 5.24 -18.19
C GLU A 97 15.49 4.24 -18.10
N VAL A 98 14.31 4.69 -17.64
CA VAL A 98 13.10 3.84 -17.63
C VAL A 98 12.64 3.50 -19.04
N ALA A 99 12.67 4.46 -19.98
CA ALA A 99 12.35 4.19 -21.37
C ALA A 99 13.31 3.15 -21.98
N ASP A 100 14.63 3.32 -21.77
CA ASP A 100 15.64 2.37 -22.24
C ASP A 100 15.50 0.99 -21.57
N LEU A 101 15.11 0.95 -20.29
CA LEU A 101 14.83 -0.29 -19.57
C LEU A 101 13.65 -1.04 -20.20
N ILE A 102 12.52 -0.37 -20.46
CA ILE A 102 11.35 -0.99 -21.10
C ILE A 102 11.74 -1.58 -22.46
N LEU A 103 12.49 -0.84 -23.27
CA LEU A 103 12.92 -1.26 -24.60
C LEU A 103 13.99 -2.36 -24.60
N SER A 104 14.67 -2.57 -23.47
CA SER A 104 15.65 -3.67 -23.34
C SER A 104 15.01 -5.07 -23.21
N PHE A 105 13.67 -5.15 -23.16
CA PHE A 105 12.91 -6.39 -23.16
C PHE A 105 11.94 -6.44 -24.36
N PRO A 106 12.43 -6.65 -25.59
CA PRO A 106 11.61 -6.58 -26.81
C PRO A 106 10.51 -7.66 -26.90
N GLU A 107 10.67 -8.77 -26.17
CA GLU A 107 9.66 -9.83 -26.06
C GLU A 107 8.52 -9.47 -25.10
N GLU A 108 8.69 -8.43 -24.28
CA GLU A 108 7.68 -7.97 -23.35
C GLU A 108 6.82 -6.87 -23.97
N HIS A 109 5.50 -6.99 -23.80
CA HIS A 109 4.51 -6.02 -24.24
C HIS A 109 3.84 -5.43 -23.00
N PRO A 110 4.46 -4.44 -22.33
CA PRO A 110 4.05 -4.04 -21.00
C PRO A 110 2.88 -3.07 -21.01
N VAL A 111 2.03 -3.18 -19.98
CA VAL A 111 1.28 -2.02 -19.46
C VAL A 111 2.17 -1.32 -18.43
N VAL A 112 2.44 -0.04 -18.61
CA VAL A 112 3.32 0.74 -17.73
C VAL A 112 2.48 1.56 -16.76
N VAL A 113 2.73 1.41 -15.46
CA VAL A 113 2.06 2.20 -14.41
C VAL A 113 3.07 3.14 -13.76
N LEU A 114 2.77 4.44 -13.73
CA LEU A 114 3.67 5.46 -13.16
C LEU A 114 3.02 6.18 -11.98
N SER A 115 3.83 6.42 -10.94
CA SER A 115 3.51 7.39 -9.88
C SER A 115 3.84 8.84 -10.32
N ALA A 116 3.47 9.83 -9.50
CA ALA A 116 3.93 11.20 -9.68
C ALA A 116 5.47 11.32 -9.60
N MET A 117 6.04 12.36 -10.21
CA MET A 117 7.49 12.57 -10.25
C MET A 117 8.05 12.92 -8.86
N GLY A 118 9.01 12.13 -8.37
CA GLY A 118 9.74 12.41 -7.13
C GLY A 118 8.83 12.67 -5.93
N LYS A 119 8.88 13.89 -5.39
CA LYS A 119 8.11 14.33 -4.21
C LYS A 119 6.85 15.14 -4.56
N THR A 120 6.39 15.09 -5.81
CA THR A 120 5.29 15.92 -6.32
C THR A 120 4.01 15.75 -5.50
N THR A 121 3.58 14.52 -5.17
CA THR A 121 2.38 14.27 -4.35
C THR A 121 2.43 15.00 -3.01
N ASN A 122 3.57 14.95 -2.31
CA ASN A 122 3.74 15.64 -1.03
C ASN A 122 3.71 17.17 -1.20
N LYS A 123 4.32 17.68 -2.28
CA LYS A 123 4.30 19.11 -2.60
C LYS A 123 2.91 19.61 -2.93
N LEU A 124 2.11 18.83 -3.65
CA LEU A 124 0.70 19.14 -3.93
C LEU A 124 -0.13 19.20 -2.65
N LEU A 125 0.03 18.24 -1.74
CA LEU A 125 -0.64 18.26 -0.42
C LEU A 125 -0.26 19.51 0.39
N MET A 126 1.04 19.79 0.51
CA MET A 126 1.54 20.99 1.20
C MET A 126 1.04 22.29 0.55
N ALA A 127 0.95 22.35 -0.78
CA ALA A 127 0.39 23.49 -1.50
C ALA A 127 -1.09 23.71 -1.15
N GLY A 128 -1.88 22.62 -1.06
CA GLY A 128 -3.28 22.68 -0.65
C GLY A 128 -3.44 23.21 0.77
N GLU A 129 -2.65 22.70 1.71
CA GLU A 129 -2.65 23.15 3.11
C GLU A 129 -2.29 24.64 3.24
N LYS A 130 -1.24 25.09 2.53
CA LYS A 130 -0.86 26.50 2.50
C LYS A 130 -1.89 27.38 1.79
N ALA A 131 -2.54 26.87 0.74
CA ALA A 131 -3.58 27.59 0.00
C ALA A 131 -4.75 27.94 0.91
N VAL A 132 -5.17 27.04 1.81
CA VAL A 132 -6.21 27.34 2.82
C VAL A 132 -5.83 28.57 3.64
N GLY A 133 -4.56 28.71 4.04
CA GLY A 133 -4.08 29.85 4.82
C GLY A 133 -3.90 31.15 4.01
N CYS A 134 -3.53 31.08 2.73
CA CYS A 134 -3.12 32.25 1.95
C CYS A 134 -4.28 32.93 1.20
N GLY A 135 -4.09 34.18 0.75
CA GLY A 135 -5.04 34.84 -0.14
C GLY A 135 -4.97 34.28 -1.57
N ALA A 136 -6.07 34.28 -2.31
CA ALA A 136 -6.12 33.78 -3.69
C ALA A 136 -5.10 34.44 -4.64
N THR A 137 -4.75 35.70 -4.38
CA THR A 137 -3.71 36.45 -5.11
C THR A 137 -2.29 35.90 -4.86
N ASN A 138 -2.06 35.25 -3.72
CA ASN A 138 -0.74 34.78 -3.29
C ASN A 138 -0.51 33.31 -3.67
N VAL A 139 -1.51 32.63 -4.27
CA VAL A 139 -1.38 31.23 -4.68
C VAL A 139 -0.26 31.03 -5.70
N SER A 140 -0.10 31.98 -6.63
CA SER A 140 0.96 31.93 -7.64
C SER A 140 2.37 32.07 -7.05
N GLU A 141 2.49 32.50 -5.79
CA GLU A 141 3.75 32.68 -5.05
C GLU A 141 4.07 31.50 -4.13
N LEU A 142 3.23 30.46 -4.09
CA LEU A 142 3.50 29.27 -3.28
C LEU A 142 4.74 28.53 -3.78
N ASP A 143 5.76 28.40 -2.94
CA ASP A 143 7.01 27.67 -3.23
C ASP A 143 6.73 26.25 -3.76
N GLU A 144 5.72 25.57 -3.23
CA GLU A 144 5.31 24.23 -3.66
C GLU A 144 4.76 24.21 -5.08
N LEU A 145 3.96 25.20 -5.47
CA LEU A 145 3.42 25.29 -6.82
C LEU A 145 4.55 25.63 -7.81
N SER A 146 5.44 26.56 -7.45
CA SER A 146 6.62 26.90 -8.24
C SER A 146 7.52 25.69 -8.44
N PHE A 147 7.79 24.93 -7.38
CA PHE A 147 8.55 23.67 -7.46
C PHE A 147 7.91 22.68 -8.44
N VAL A 148 6.60 22.47 -8.38
CA VAL A 148 5.90 21.55 -9.29
C VAL A 148 5.99 22.05 -10.74
N LYS A 149 5.77 23.35 -10.99
CA LYS A 149 5.91 23.93 -12.34
C LYS A 149 7.32 23.77 -12.90
N GLU A 150 8.34 24.15 -12.13
CA GLU A 150 9.74 24.07 -12.53
C GLU A 150 10.18 22.63 -12.81
N LEU A 151 9.78 21.67 -11.96
CA LEU A 151 10.11 20.27 -12.14
C LEU A 151 9.57 19.72 -13.46
N HIS A 152 8.29 19.94 -13.76
CA HIS A 152 7.64 19.36 -14.94
C HIS A 152 8.04 20.08 -16.22
N LEU A 153 8.06 21.42 -16.22
CA LEU A 153 8.49 22.21 -17.39
C LEU A 153 9.98 22.01 -17.69
N GLY A 154 10.83 22.02 -16.66
CA GLY A 154 12.27 21.75 -16.82
C GLY A 154 12.54 20.34 -17.32
N THR A 155 11.74 19.35 -16.90
CA THR A 155 11.84 17.97 -17.42
C THR A 155 11.44 17.90 -18.90
N LEU A 156 10.35 18.57 -19.30
CA LEU A 156 9.96 18.66 -20.72
C LEU A 156 11.06 19.32 -21.57
N ASP A 157 11.63 20.43 -21.11
CA ASP A 157 12.69 21.14 -21.81
C ASP A 157 13.93 20.25 -21.99
N GLN A 158 14.38 19.58 -20.92
CA GLN A 158 15.51 18.66 -20.98
C GLN A 158 15.25 17.48 -21.92
N LEU A 159 14.02 16.96 -21.96
CA LEU A 159 13.62 15.90 -22.89
C LEU A 159 13.36 16.44 -24.31
N GLY A 160 13.34 17.76 -24.52
CA GLY A 160 13.01 18.43 -25.77
C GLY A 160 11.58 18.14 -26.23
N LEU A 161 10.64 18.16 -25.29
CA LEU A 161 9.20 17.95 -25.51
C LEU A 161 8.47 19.28 -25.39
N ASP A 162 7.29 19.39 -26.01
CA ASP A 162 6.48 20.62 -25.95
C ASP A 162 5.91 20.82 -24.54
N ARG A 163 6.04 22.04 -24.01
CA ARG A 163 5.45 22.46 -22.73
C ARG A 163 3.93 22.33 -22.72
N SER A 164 3.27 22.44 -23.89
CA SER A 164 1.82 22.29 -24.05
C SER A 164 1.26 20.96 -23.51
N ILE A 165 2.11 19.92 -23.39
CA ILE A 165 1.76 18.62 -22.81
C ILE A 165 1.25 18.74 -21.37
N VAL A 166 1.77 19.70 -20.59
CA VAL A 166 1.39 19.89 -19.18
C VAL A 166 0.88 21.29 -18.85
N CYS A 167 1.06 22.29 -19.71
CA CYS A 167 0.62 23.67 -19.41
C CYS A 167 -0.85 23.74 -19.00
N GLY A 168 -1.76 23.07 -19.71
CA GLY A 168 -3.19 23.06 -19.36
C GLY A 168 -3.46 22.47 -17.96
N LEU A 169 -2.73 21.41 -17.57
CA LEU A 169 -2.84 20.81 -16.24
C LEU A 169 -2.26 21.73 -15.16
N LEU A 170 -1.16 22.43 -15.44
CA LEU A 170 -0.57 23.39 -14.51
C LEU A 170 -1.46 24.62 -14.28
N ASP A 171 -2.11 25.11 -15.33
CA ASP A 171 -3.07 26.19 -15.23
C ASP A 171 -4.29 25.76 -14.41
N GLU A 172 -4.81 24.57 -14.66
CA GLU A 172 -5.94 24.02 -13.90
C GLU A 172 -5.58 23.77 -12.43
N LEU A 173 -4.38 23.24 -12.15
CA LEU A 173 -3.86 23.09 -10.79
C LEU A 173 -3.81 24.44 -10.05
N GLU A 174 -3.33 25.50 -10.72
CA GLU A 174 -3.29 26.83 -10.12
C GLU A 174 -4.70 27.38 -9.86
N GLN A 175 -5.64 27.15 -10.77
CA GLN A 175 -7.05 27.54 -10.56
C GLN A 175 -7.67 26.77 -9.39
N LEU A 176 -7.38 25.49 -9.24
CA LEU A 176 -7.85 24.68 -8.11
C LEU A 176 -7.31 25.24 -6.79
N LEU A 177 -6.02 25.55 -6.72
CA LEU A 177 -5.40 26.15 -5.53
C LEU A 177 -5.98 27.53 -5.21
N LYS A 178 -6.30 28.35 -6.22
CA LYS A 178 -7.04 29.61 -6.04
C LYS A 178 -8.43 29.37 -5.47
N GLY A 179 -9.13 28.35 -5.96
CA GLY A 179 -10.42 27.92 -5.40
C GLY A 179 -10.32 27.52 -3.93
N ILE A 180 -9.34 26.70 -3.57
CA ILE A 180 -9.05 26.31 -2.18
C ILE A 180 -8.79 27.55 -1.31
N ALA A 181 -7.97 28.50 -1.80
CA ALA A 181 -7.63 29.72 -1.08
C ALA A 181 -8.82 30.68 -0.89
N MET A 182 -9.75 30.73 -1.86
CA MET A 182 -10.98 31.52 -1.76
C MET A 182 -11.98 30.90 -0.78
N MET A 183 -12.17 29.58 -0.86
CA MET A 183 -13.13 28.86 -0.02
C MET A 183 -12.63 28.61 1.39
N LYS A 184 -11.30 28.68 1.61
CA LYS A 184 -10.65 28.38 2.89
C LYS A 184 -10.92 26.96 3.37
N GLU A 185 -11.02 26.03 2.43
CA GLU A 185 -11.36 24.64 2.70
C GLU A 185 -10.61 23.69 1.75
N LEU A 186 -10.00 22.64 2.34
CA LEU A 186 -9.42 21.52 1.62
C LEU A 186 -10.17 20.24 2.03
N THR A 187 -11.26 19.94 1.32
CA THR A 187 -12.02 18.69 1.55
C THR A 187 -11.21 17.46 1.10
N LEU A 188 -11.55 16.26 1.61
CA LEU A 188 -10.93 15.01 1.16
C LEU A 188 -11.10 14.78 -0.36
N ARG A 189 -12.27 15.14 -0.91
CA ARG A 189 -12.54 15.12 -2.36
C ARG A 189 -11.62 16.06 -3.13
N THR A 190 -11.45 17.29 -2.64
CA THR A 190 -10.56 18.29 -3.24
C THR A 190 -9.11 17.84 -3.15
N ARG A 191 -8.72 17.19 -2.05
CA ARG A 191 -7.39 16.63 -1.84
C ARG A 191 -7.06 15.54 -2.86
N ASP A 192 -7.98 14.61 -3.12
CA ASP A 192 -7.82 13.59 -4.16
C ASP A 192 -7.66 14.21 -5.55
N TYR A 193 -8.48 15.22 -5.86
CA TYR A 193 -8.33 15.94 -7.13
C TYR A 193 -6.97 16.64 -7.23
N LEU A 194 -6.55 17.32 -6.17
CA LEU A 194 -5.30 18.07 -6.11
C LEU A 194 -4.06 17.20 -6.33
N VAL A 195 -4.01 16.00 -5.75
CA VAL A 195 -2.84 15.13 -5.93
C VAL A 195 -2.81 14.45 -7.30
N SER A 196 -3.97 14.27 -7.94
CA SER A 196 -4.09 13.60 -9.24
C SER A 196 -3.23 14.23 -10.35
N PHE A 197 -3.00 15.54 -10.28
CA PHE A 197 -2.16 16.27 -11.23
C PHE A 197 -0.75 15.69 -11.33
N GLY A 198 -0.20 15.13 -10.24
CA GLY A 198 1.15 14.56 -10.23
C GLY A 198 1.31 13.40 -11.20
N GLU A 199 0.48 12.37 -11.06
CA GLU A 199 0.45 11.21 -11.96
C GLU A 199 -0.01 11.57 -13.38
N CYS A 200 -0.99 12.46 -13.50
CA CYS A 200 -1.49 12.92 -14.80
C CYS A 200 -0.38 13.58 -15.63
N MET A 201 0.47 14.41 -15.01
CA MET A 201 1.61 15.02 -15.70
C MET A 201 2.73 14.00 -15.97
N SER A 202 3.08 13.16 -14.99
CA SER A 202 4.19 12.20 -15.16
C SER A 202 3.95 11.22 -16.32
N THR A 203 2.72 10.70 -16.43
CA THR A 203 2.34 9.77 -17.51
C THR A 203 2.28 10.43 -18.88
N ARG A 204 1.82 11.68 -18.98
CA ARG A 204 1.81 12.43 -20.24
C ARG A 204 3.20 12.75 -20.74
N ILE A 205 4.09 13.20 -19.85
CA ILE A 205 5.51 13.44 -20.18
C ILE A 205 6.15 12.14 -20.68
N PHE A 206 5.93 11.03 -19.97
CA PHE A 206 6.55 9.76 -20.31
C PHE A 206 6.01 9.16 -21.62
N ALA A 207 4.70 9.21 -21.86
CA ALA A 207 4.13 8.80 -23.14
C ALA A 207 4.65 9.64 -24.30
N ALA A 208 4.79 10.96 -24.12
CA ALA A 208 5.37 11.84 -25.13
C ALA A 208 6.86 11.54 -25.39
N LEU A 209 7.63 11.21 -24.34
CA LEU A 209 9.02 10.76 -24.47
C LEU A 209 9.11 9.51 -25.36
N LEU A 210 8.32 8.47 -25.07
CA LEU A 210 8.31 7.24 -25.88
C LEU A 210 7.96 7.53 -27.33
N ASN A 211 6.91 8.32 -27.58
CA ASN A 211 6.51 8.68 -28.94
C ASN A 211 7.59 9.47 -29.67
N LYS A 212 8.30 10.39 -28.99
CA LYS A 212 9.41 11.15 -29.55
C LYS A 212 10.57 10.26 -30.01
N ILE A 213 10.86 9.18 -29.28
CA ILE A 213 11.92 8.22 -29.64
C ILE A 213 11.44 7.11 -30.59
N GLY A 214 10.25 7.25 -31.18
CA GLY A 214 9.71 6.32 -32.18
C GLY A 214 8.98 5.10 -31.59
N VAL A 215 8.73 5.09 -30.28
CA VAL A 215 8.02 4.00 -29.59
C VAL A 215 6.58 4.44 -29.36
N LYS A 216 5.65 3.76 -30.01
CA LYS A 216 4.24 4.11 -29.93
C LYS A 216 3.70 3.87 -28.52
N ALA A 217 3.27 4.93 -27.86
CA ALA A 217 2.73 4.88 -26.49
C ALA A 217 1.44 5.71 -26.38
N ARG A 218 0.49 5.23 -25.56
CA ARG A 218 -0.78 5.92 -25.31
C ARG A 218 -0.97 6.15 -23.82
N GLN A 219 -1.26 7.39 -23.44
CA GLN A 219 -1.50 7.75 -22.05
C GLN A 219 -2.96 7.48 -21.66
N TYR A 220 -3.16 7.00 -20.44
CA TYR A 220 -4.47 6.78 -19.83
C TYR A 220 -4.47 7.28 -18.39
N ASP A 221 -5.45 8.12 -18.07
CA ASP A 221 -5.81 8.38 -16.69
C ASP A 221 -6.66 7.22 -16.16
N ALA A 222 -6.30 6.66 -15.01
CA ALA A 222 -6.93 5.45 -14.46
C ALA A 222 -8.44 5.64 -14.24
N PHE A 223 -8.85 6.84 -13.80
CA PHE A 223 -10.25 7.21 -13.60
C PHE A 223 -11.08 7.20 -14.90
N ASP A 224 -10.46 7.39 -16.06
CA ASP A 224 -11.13 7.27 -17.37
C ASP A 224 -10.86 5.93 -18.08
N LEU A 225 -9.83 5.19 -17.64
CA LEU A 225 -9.53 3.84 -18.12
C LEU A 225 -10.55 2.80 -17.62
N GLY A 226 -11.23 3.08 -16.50
CA GLY A 226 -12.21 2.19 -15.90
C GLY A 226 -11.88 1.73 -14.48
N PHE A 227 -11.01 2.45 -13.76
CA PHE A 227 -10.86 2.26 -12.31
C PHE A 227 -12.06 2.85 -11.57
N ILE A 228 -13.00 1.98 -11.21
CA ILE A 228 -14.23 2.34 -10.51
C ILE A 228 -14.03 2.04 -9.02
N THR A 229 -14.25 3.04 -8.16
CA THR A 229 -14.01 2.92 -6.73
C THR A 229 -15.24 3.28 -5.89
N THR A 230 -15.17 2.98 -4.59
CA THR A 230 -16.02 3.65 -3.60
C THR A 230 -15.72 5.17 -3.58
N ASP A 231 -16.58 5.92 -2.90
CA ASP A 231 -16.43 7.38 -2.72
C ASP A 231 -15.68 7.71 -1.40
N ASP A 232 -14.95 6.75 -0.85
CA ASP A 232 -14.13 6.92 0.36
C ASP A 232 -12.82 7.63 0.01
N PHE A 233 -12.92 8.94 -0.26
CA PHE A 233 -11.79 9.78 -0.68
C PHE A 233 -10.56 9.60 0.22
N THR A 234 -9.37 9.67 -0.37
CA THR A 234 -8.04 9.37 0.21
C THR A 234 -7.72 7.90 0.48
N ASN A 235 -8.72 7.01 0.48
CA ASN A 235 -8.54 5.59 0.79
C ASN A 235 -9.63 4.72 0.12
N ALA A 236 -9.91 4.97 -1.16
CA ALA A 236 -11.02 4.36 -1.86
C ALA A 236 -10.74 2.89 -2.21
N ASP A 237 -11.75 2.04 -2.07
CA ASP A 237 -11.68 0.64 -2.46
C ASP A 237 -12.03 0.45 -3.94
N ILE A 238 -11.29 -0.41 -4.65
CA ILE A 238 -11.56 -0.77 -6.03
C ILE A 238 -12.79 -1.69 -6.10
N LEU A 239 -13.78 -1.33 -6.89
CA LEU A 239 -14.99 -2.12 -7.10
C LEU A 239 -14.78 -3.18 -8.18
N GLU A 240 -15.48 -4.32 -8.05
CA GLU A 240 -15.40 -5.47 -8.98
C GLU A 240 -15.68 -5.10 -10.45
N ALA A 241 -16.50 -4.07 -10.70
CA ALA A 241 -16.76 -3.57 -12.05
C ALA A 241 -15.50 -3.04 -12.77
N THR A 242 -14.44 -2.72 -12.03
CA THR A 242 -13.15 -2.26 -12.58
C THR A 242 -12.49 -3.29 -13.49
N TYR A 243 -12.45 -4.56 -13.08
CA TYR A 243 -11.72 -5.60 -13.82
C TYR A 243 -12.22 -5.77 -15.27
N PRO A 244 -13.53 -5.99 -15.54
CA PRO A 244 -14.01 -6.08 -16.91
C PRO A 244 -13.95 -4.75 -17.67
N ALA A 245 -14.02 -3.59 -16.99
CA ALA A 245 -13.92 -2.29 -17.62
C ALA A 245 -12.50 -2.02 -18.16
N VAL A 246 -11.49 -2.20 -17.30
CA VAL A 246 -10.07 -2.04 -17.66
C VAL A 246 -9.68 -3.05 -18.73
N ALA A 247 -10.06 -4.32 -18.58
CA ALA A 247 -9.74 -5.36 -19.55
C ALA A 247 -10.30 -5.04 -20.94
N ARG A 248 -11.58 -4.65 -21.01
CA ARG A 248 -12.23 -4.26 -22.26
C ARG A 248 -11.52 -3.08 -22.93
N ARG A 249 -11.22 -2.03 -22.15
CA ARG A 249 -10.62 -0.80 -22.70
C ARG A 249 -9.22 -1.08 -23.26
N LEU A 250 -8.36 -1.73 -22.49
CA LEU A 250 -6.99 -2.03 -22.91
C LEU A 250 -6.93 -3.06 -24.04
N HIS A 251 -7.69 -4.17 -23.98
CA HIS A 251 -7.66 -5.18 -25.04
C HIS A 251 -8.18 -4.64 -26.37
N VAL A 252 -9.34 -3.96 -26.38
CA VAL A 252 -9.92 -3.45 -27.63
C VAL A 252 -8.99 -2.42 -28.28
N GLU A 253 -8.43 -1.51 -27.49
CA GLU A 253 -7.52 -0.51 -28.01
C GLU A 253 -6.17 -1.07 -28.46
N TRP A 254 -5.66 -2.10 -27.76
CA TRP A 254 -4.43 -2.78 -28.14
C TRP A 254 -4.57 -3.55 -29.46
N ILE A 255 -5.68 -4.29 -29.63
CA ILE A 255 -5.95 -5.06 -30.87
C ILE A 255 -6.08 -4.12 -32.08
N ASN A 256 -6.76 -2.99 -31.92
CA ASN A 256 -7.01 -2.06 -33.02
C ASN A 256 -5.78 -1.23 -33.38
N ASP A 257 -5.01 -0.79 -32.39
CA ASP A 257 -3.85 0.07 -32.59
C ASP A 257 -2.79 -0.14 -31.49
N PRO A 258 -1.92 -1.17 -31.64
CA PRO A 258 -0.93 -1.53 -30.63
C PRO A 258 -0.04 -0.35 -30.23
N ALA A 259 -0.12 0.04 -28.97
CA ALA A 259 0.63 1.13 -28.38
C ALA A 259 0.83 0.85 -26.89
N ILE A 260 2.05 1.04 -26.37
CA ILE A 260 2.37 0.79 -24.95
C ILE A 260 1.43 1.65 -24.08
N PRO A 261 0.56 1.04 -23.24
CA PRO A 261 -0.32 1.80 -22.38
C PRO A 261 0.45 2.39 -21.19
N ILE A 262 0.41 3.71 -21.03
CA ILE A 262 1.03 4.44 -19.92
C ILE A 262 -0.09 4.93 -19.00
N VAL A 263 -0.27 4.27 -17.86
CA VAL A 263 -1.41 4.44 -16.97
C VAL A 263 -1.01 5.17 -15.69
N THR A 264 -1.83 6.13 -15.24
CA THR A 264 -1.63 6.76 -13.91
C THR A 264 -1.82 5.72 -12.80
N GLY A 265 -0.86 5.57 -11.91
CA GLY A 265 -1.06 4.85 -10.65
C GLY A 265 -1.97 5.61 -9.68
N PHE A 266 -2.32 5.02 -8.54
CA PHE A 266 -2.92 5.67 -7.36
C PHE A 266 -4.34 6.23 -7.51
N LEU A 267 -4.82 6.48 -8.73
CA LEU A 267 -6.08 7.17 -9.01
C LEU A 267 -7.23 6.20 -9.37
N GLY A 268 -8.45 6.62 -9.09
CA GLY A 268 -9.69 5.98 -9.49
C GLY A 268 -10.84 6.98 -9.64
N LYS A 269 -12.05 6.47 -9.89
CA LYS A 269 -13.27 7.27 -10.05
C LYS A 269 -14.37 6.77 -9.13
N GLY A 270 -14.85 7.63 -8.24
CA GLY A 270 -15.94 7.34 -7.31
C GLY A 270 -17.23 7.00 -8.05
N TRP A 271 -17.80 5.83 -7.76
CA TRP A 271 -18.97 5.29 -8.45
C TRP A 271 -20.20 6.21 -8.38
N ARG A 272 -20.46 6.83 -7.22
CA ARG A 272 -21.65 7.68 -7.04
C ARG A 272 -21.38 9.13 -7.42
N SER A 273 -20.21 9.64 -7.06
CA SER A 273 -19.86 11.05 -7.26
C SER A 273 -19.32 11.38 -8.66
N GLY A 274 -18.81 10.38 -9.38
CA GLY A 274 -18.05 10.57 -10.62
C GLY A 274 -16.73 11.33 -10.43
N ALA A 275 -16.32 11.59 -9.19
CA ALA A 275 -15.14 12.36 -8.83
C ALA A 275 -13.88 11.48 -8.88
N ILE A 276 -12.72 12.13 -9.04
CA ILE A 276 -11.43 11.45 -8.88
C ILE A 276 -11.26 11.07 -7.40
N THR A 277 -10.80 9.85 -7.19
CA THR A 277 -10.47 9.26 -5.89
C THR A 277 -9.02 8.79 -5.88
N THR A 278 -8.46 8.64 -4.68
CA THR A 278 -7.15 8.00 -4.49
C THR A 278 -7.23 6.73 -3.67
N LEU A 279 -6.33 5.80 -3.95
CA LEU A 279 -6.37 4.41 -3.46
C LEU A 279 -5.61 4.18 -2.14
N GLY A 280 -5.26 5.23 -1.41
CA GLY A 280 -4.49 5.13 -0.17
C GLY A 280 -3.07 4.57 -0.34
N ARG A 281 -2.55 3.91 0.71
CA ARG A 281 -1.14 3.48 0.78
C ARG A 281 -0.83 2.38 -0.22
N GLY A 282 0.26 2.56 -0.97
CA GLY A 282 0.65 1.62 -2.03
C GLY A 282 -0.29 1.67 -3.23
N GLY A 283 -1.07 2.75 -3.41
CA GLY A 283 -2.10 2.80 -4.43
C GLY A 283 -1.58 2.65 -5.87
N SER A 284 -0.39 3.12 -6.21
CA SER A 284 0.20 2.83 -7.54
C SER A 284 0.55 1.35 -7.72
N ASP A 285 0.98 0.67 -6.64
CA ASP A 285 1.19 -0.79 -6.68
C ASP A 285 -0.16 -1.50 -6.82
N LEU A 286 -1.21 -0.99 -6.14
CA LEU A 286 -2.58 -1.52 -6.25
C LEU A 286 -3.15 -1.35 -7.66
N THR A 287 -2.90 -0.22 -8.33
CA THR A 287 -3.24 -0.02 -9.75
C THR A 287 -2.57 -1.11 -10.61
N ALA A 288 -1.27 -1.36 -10.39
CA ALA A 288 -0.52 -2.34 -11.17
C ALA A 288 -1.02 -3.77 -10.98
N THR A 289 -1.28 -4.19 -9.75
CA THR A 289 -1.82 -5.53 -9.47
C THR A 289 -3.27 -5.69 -9.95
N THR A 290 -4.06 -4.62 -9.91
CA THR A 290 -5.43 -4.60 -10.46
C THR A 290 -5.41 -4.81 -11.97
N ILE A 291 -4.53 -4.13 -12.71
CA ILE A 291 -4.38 -4.34 -14.16
C ILE A 291 -3.90 -5.77 -14.43
N GLY A 292 -2.93 -6.27 -13.66
CA GLY A 292 -2.43 -7.64 -13.79
C GLY A 292 -3.54 -8.69 -13.63
N LYS A 293 -4.40 -8.55 -12.61
CA LYS A 293 -5.59 -9.40 -12.40
C LYS A 293 -6.63 -9.20 -13.50
N ALA A 294 -6.93 -7.96 -13.89
CA ALA A 294 -7.95 -7.64 -14.89
C ALA A 294 -7.63 -8.26 -16.26
N LEU A 295 -6.36 -8.26 -16.66
CA LEU A 295 -5.90 -8.78 -17.95
C LEU A 295 -5.41 -10.24 -17.88
N GLY A 296 -5.34 -10.85 -16.69
CA GLY A 296 -4.81 -12.21 -16.51
C GLY A 296 -3.36 -12.36 -16.96
N LEU A 297 -2.51 -11.36 -16.69
CA LEU A 297 -1.13 -11.33 -17.18
C LEU A 297 -0.24 -12.38 -16.51
N ARG A 298 0.88 -12.69 -17.15
CA ARG A 298 1.86 -13.68 -16.66
C ARG A 298 2.51 -13.29 -15.34
N GLU A 299 2.82 -12.00 -15.18
CA GLU A 299 3.36 -11.46 -13.92
C GLU A 299 3.15 -9.94 -13.85
N ILE A 300 3.31 -9.40 -12.64
CA ILE A 300 3.35 -7.95 -12.36
C ILE A 300 4.77 -7.62 -11.87
N GLN A 301 5.47 -6.74 -12.55
CA GLN A 301 6.81 -6.29 -12.18
C GLN A 301 6.75 -4.93 -11.48
N VAL A 302 7.26 -4.86 -10.25
CA VAL A 302 7.45 -3.61 -9.50
C VAL A 302 8.93 -3.28 -9.49
N TRP A 303 9.30 -2.21 -10.19
CA TRP A 303 10.68 -1.77 -10.34
C TRP A 303 11.03 -0.76 -9.25
N LYS A 304 12.09 -1.07 -8.50
CA LYS A 304 12.63 -0.31 -7.36
C LYS A 304 14.12 0.00 -7.57
N ASP A 305 14.78 0.41 -6.50
CA ASP A 305 16.20 0.75 -6.40
C ASP A 305 17.07 -0.34 -5.75
N VAL A 306 16.50 -1.52 -5.51
CA VAL A 306 17.16 -2.70 -4.91
C VAL A 306 16.91 -3.96 -5.75
N ASP A 307 17.84 -4.93 -5.69
CA ASP A 307 17.84 -6.20 -6.45
C ASP A 307 16.72 -7.19 -6.09
N GLY A 308 15.74 -6.74 -5.29
CA GLY A 308 14.63 -7.52 -4.79
C GLY A 308 14.30 -7.11 -3.35
N VAL A 309 13.49 -7.92 -2.69
CA VAL A 309 13.32 -7.89 -1.24
C VAL A 309 14.56 -8.52 -0.60
N LEU A 310 15.13 -7.86 0.40
CA LEU A 310 16.42 -8.25 0.98
C LEU A 310 16.23 -8.99 2.32
N THR A 311 17.25 -9.76 2.72
CA THR A 311 17.29 -10.50 4.00
C THR A 311 17.29 -9.58 5.23
N CYS A 312 17.63 -8.31 5.08
CA CYS A 312 17.39 -7.22 6.03
C CYS A 312 17.58 -5.86 5.31
N ASP A 313 17.39 -4.74 6.01
CA ASP A 313 17.74 -3.42 5.48
C ASP A 313 19.26 -3.32 5.20
N PRO A 314 19.68 -3.04 3.96
CA PRO A 314 21.10 -2.94 3.59
C PRO A 314 21.82 -1.75 4.28
N ASN A 315 21.07 -0.74 4.76
CA ASN A 315 21.63 0.36 5.54
C ASN A 315 21.94 -0.05 6.99
N ILE A 316 21.32 -1.13 7.48
CA ILE A 316 21.63 -1.72 8.79
C ILE A 316 22.77 -2.71 8.65
N HIS A 317 22.75 -3.56 7.62
CA HIS A 317 23.78 -4.56 7.40
C HIS A 317 24.19 -4.69 5.92
N PRO A 318 25.43 -4.31 5.55
CA PRO A 318 25.87 -4.25 4.15
C PRO A 318 25.88 -5.57 3.39
N LYS A 319 25.89 -6.72 4.09
CA LYS A 319 25.86 -8.06 3.47
C LYS A 319 24.44 -8.60 3.28
N ALA A 320 23.41 -7.76 3.35
CA ALA A 320 22.05 -8.12 3.00
C ALA A 320 21.99 -8.71 1.57
N LYS A 321 21.25 -9.81 1.40
CA LYS A 321 21.16 -10.54 0.13
C LYS A 321 19.72 -10.50 -0.40
N PRO A 322 19.51 -10.51 -1.73
CA PRO A 322 18.19 -10.69 -2.30
C PRO A 322 17.57 -12.04 -1.92
N VAL A 323 16.31 -12.01 -1.52
CA VAL A 323 15.48 -13.19 -1.28
C VAL A 323 14.86 -13.61 -2.62
N PRO A 324 15.15 -14.80 -3.17
CA PRO A 324 14.67 -15.16 -4.50
C PRO A 324 13.14 -15.36 -4.59
N TYR A 325 12.55 -15.92 -3.54
CA TYR A 325 11.14 -16.31 -3.50
C TYR A 325 10.49 -15.91 -2.20
N LEU A 326 9.27 -15.37 -2.28
CA LEU A 326 8.40 -15.09 -1.14
C LEU A 326 6.99 -15.61 -1.41
N THR A 327 6.28 -15.94 -0.34
CA THR A 327 4.82 -16.03 -0.38
C THR A 327 4.20 -14.63 -0.22
N PHE A 328 2.95 -14.45 -0.66
CA PHE A 328 2.20 -13.22 -0.39
C PHE A 328 2.05 -12.94 1.11
N ASP A 329 1.96 -13.99 1.94
CA ASP A 329 1.86 -13.85 3.40
C ASP A 329 3.19 -13.37 4.00
N GLU A 330 4.34 -13.92 3.56
CA GLU A 330 5.66 -13.40 3.96
C GLU A 330 5.84 -11.94 3.53
N ALA A 331 5.49 -11.61 2.28
CA ALA A 331 5.60 -10.25 1.78
C ALA A 331 4.69 -9.27 2.54
N ALA A 332 3.49 -9.70 2.94
CA ALA A 332 2.57 -8.88 3.72
C ALA A 332 3.12 -8.55 5.11
N GLU A 333 3.68 -9.55 5.81
CA GLU A 333 4.32 -9.35 7.11
C GLU A 333 5.55 -8.43 6.99
N LEU A 334 6.40 -8.66 5.98
CA LEU A 334 7.54 -7.79 5.69
C LEU A 334 7.11 -6.34 5.51
N ALA A 335 6.09 -6.10 4.69
CA ALA A 335 5.55 -4.77 4.42
C ALA A 335 5.00 -4.10 5.69
N TYR A 336 4.26 -4.86 6.51
CA TYR A 336 3.63 -4.35 7.72
C TYR A 336 4.65 -3.81 8.73
N PHE A 337 5.79 -4.48 8.88
CA PHE A 337 6.87 -4.08 9.78
C PHE A 337 7.89 -3.11 9.15
N GLY A 338 7.65 -2.64 7.91
CA GLY A 338 8.41 -1.55 7.31
C GLY A 338 9.47 -1.96 6.28
N ALA A 339 9.52 -3.23 5.86
CA ALA A 339 10.37 -3.60 4.73
C ALA A 339 9.90 -2.90 3.44
N GLN A 340 10.85 -2.54 2.57
CA GLN A 340 10.58 -1.85 1.31
C GLN A 340 10.02 -2.76 0.21
N VAL A 341 8.92 -3.46 0.48
CA VAL A 341 8.17 -4.30 -0.47
C VAL A 341 6.85 -3.60 -0.88
N LEU A 342 5.88 -4.34 -1.43
CA LEU A 342 4.53 -3.85 -1.74
C LEU A 342 3.67 -3.85 -0.47
N HIS A 343 2.79 -2.86 -0.34
CA HIS A 343 1.83 -2.82 0.77
C HIS A 343 0.88 -4.04 0.73
N PRO A 344 0.44 -4.63 1.86
CA PRO A 344 -0.40 -5.84 1.85
C PRO A 344 -1.71 -5.66 1.05
N GLN A 345 -2.35 -4.50 1.15
CA GLN A 345 -3.56 -4.20 0.36
C GLN A 345 -3.27 -4.21 -1.13
N SER A 346 -2.12 -3.67 -1.55
CA SER A 346 -1.73 -3.61 -2.97
C SER A 346 -1.48 -4.99 -3.57
N MET A 347 -1.17 -6.01 -2.78
CA MET A 347 -0.96 -7.38 -3.27
C MET A 347 -2.25 -8.20 -3.38
N ARG A 348 -3.39 -7.72 -2.84
CA ARG A 348 -4.64 -8.48 -2.82
C ARG A 348 -5.13 -8.90 -4.21
N PRO A 349 -5.18 -8.01 -5.23
CA PRO A 349 -5.59 -8.42 -6.57
C PRO A 349 -4.68 -9.49 -7.17
N ALA A 350 -3.37 -9.36 -6.99
CA ALA A 350 -2.41 -10.36 -7.46
C ALA A 350 -2.60 -11.72 -6.77
N ARG A 351 -2.82 -11.73 -5.45
CA ARG A 351 -3.08 -12.95 -4.67
C ARG A 351 -4.40 -13.63 -5.06
N GLU A 352 -5.45 -12.86 -5.28
CA GLU A 352 -6.78 -13.38 -5.65
C GLU A 352 -6.81 -13.89 -7.09
N GLY A 353 -6.11 -13.20 -8.00
CA GLY A 353 -5.96 -13.63 -9.40
C GLY A 353 -4.88 -14.67 -9.63
N ASP A 354 -4.17 -15.10 -8.58
CA ASP A 354 -2.98 -15.96 -8.66
C ASP A 354 -1.92 -15.48 -9.66
N VAL A 355 -1.76 -14.15 -9.76
CA VAL A 355 -0.79 -13.50 -10.65
C VAL A 355 0.49 -13.23 -9.87
N PRO A 356 1.65 -13.79 -10.26
CA PRO A 356 2.92 -13.54 -9.59
C PRO A 356 3.31 -12.05 -9.59
N VAL A 357 3.90 -11.59 -8.50
CA VAL A 357 4.50 -10.25 -8.41
C VAL A 357 6.01 -10.38 -8.32
N ARG A 358 6.76 -9.65 -9.13
CA ARG A 358 8.21 -9.64 -9.11
C ARG A 358 8.75 -8.26 -8.72
N VAL A 359 9.53 -8.19 -7.66
CA VAL A 359 10.26 -6.97 -7.25
C VAL A 359 11.63 -6.95 -7.94
N LYS A 360 11.92 -5.94 -8.75
CA LYS A 360 13.13 -5.83 -9.58
C LYS A 360 13.89 -4.52 -9.36
N ASN A 361 15.15 -4.46 -9.77
CA ASN A 361 15.97 -3.24 -9.71
C ASN A 361 16.03 -2.52 -11.05
N SER A 362 15.64 -1.24 -11.06
CA SER A 362 15.77 -0.37 -12.24
C SER A 362 17.23 -0.03 -12.61
N TYR A 363 18.15 -0.08 -11.66
CA TYR A 363 19.60 0.14 -11.88
C TYR A 363 20.34 -1.13 -12.29
N ASN A 364 19.82 -2.32 -11.95
CA ASN A 364 20.41 -3.61 -12.26
C ASN A 364 19.40 -4.53 -12.97
N ARG A 365 19.21 -4.29 -14.27
CA ARG A 365 18.17 -4.93 -15.10
C ARG A 365 18.27 -6.45 -15.18
N ARG A 366 19.48 -6.99 -14.98
CA ARG A 366 19.78 -8.43 -15.05
C ARG A 366 19.54 -9.14 -13.71
N ALA A 367 19.33 -8.42 -12.62
CA ALA A 367 18.99 -9.04 -11.35
C ALA A 367 17.66 -9.83 -11.49
N PRO A 368 17.59 -11.08 -11.01
CA PRO A 368 16.38 -11.90 -11.13
C PRO A 368 15.19 -11.34 -10.33
N GLY A 369 15.48 -10.49 -9.34
CA GLY A 369 14.48 -9.95 -8.43
C GLY A 369 13.96 -10.98 -7.43
N THR A 370 12.96 -10.57 -6.65
CA THR A 370 12.20 -11.44 -5.77
C THR A 370 10.87 -11.78 -6.39
N LEU A 371 10.56 -13.07 -6.56
CA LEU A 371 9.27 -13.55 -7.05
C LEU A 371 8.33 -13.86 -5.87
N ILE A 372 7.22 -13.15 -5.79
CA ILE A 372 6.17 -13.29 -4.79
C ILE A 372 5.01 -14.08 -5.40
N THR A 373 4.64 -15.19 -4.77
CA THR A 373 3.59 -16.11 -5.25
C THR A 373 2.71 -16.59 -4.09
N LYS A 374 1.68 -17.38 -4.37
CA LYS A 374 0.79 -17.94 -3.34
C LYS A 374 1.47 -18.95 -2.44
N ALA A 375 2.37 -19.76 -2.98
CA ALA A 375 3.09 -20.79 -2.23
C ALA A 375 4.50 -20.98 -2.82
N ARG A 376 5.43 -21.40 -1.97
CA ARG A 376 6.79 -21.78 -2.36
C ARG A 376 7.28 -22.96 -1.52
N ASP A 377 8.34 -23.61 -1.95
CA ASP A 377 9.00 -24.63 -1.14
C ASP A 377 9.66 -23.99 0.10
N MET A 378 9.16 -24.36 1.29
CA MET A 378 9.66 -23.93 2.59
C MET A 378 10.50 -25.00 3.29
N SER A 379 10.67 -26.19 2.69
CA SER A 379 11.32 -27.35 3.33
C SER A 379 12.73 -27.05 3.81
N LYS A 380 13.52 -26.29 3.04
CA LYS A 380 14.89 -25.87 3.38
C LYS A 380 15.00 -24.48 3.98
N THR A 381 13.90 -23.73 4.02
CA THR A 381 13.92 -22.35 4.53
C THR A 381 13.75 -22.38 6.06
N VAL A 382 14.73 -21.84 6.78
CA VAL A 382 14.61 -21.56 8.23
C VAL A 382 14.13 -20.13 8.43
N LEU A 383 14.94 -19.16 7.99
CA LEU A 383 14.63 -17.74 8.07
C LEU A 383 14.76 -17.11 6.69
N THR A 384 13.82 -16.23 6.36
CA THR A 384 13.72 -15.54 5.08
C THR A 384 14.30 -14.13 5.17
N SER A 385 13.92 -13.35 6.19
CA SER A 385 14.37 -11.97 6.36
C SER A 385 14.18 -11.48 7.80
N ILE A 386 14.93 -10.44 8.18
CA ILE A 386 14.89 -9.77 9.47
C ILE A 386 14.52 -8.30 9.24
N VAL A 387 13.40 -7.87 9.82
CA VAL A 387 12.91 -6.50 9.70
C VAL A 387 13.02 -5.81 11.05
N LEU A 388 13.45 -4.55 11.03
CA LEU A 388 13.53 -3.70 12.22
C LEU A 388 12.53 -2.55 12.10
N LYS A 389 11.65 -2.44 13.09
CA LYS A 389 10.80 -1.27 13.29
C LYS A 389 11.19 -0.57 14.59
N SER A 390 11.87 0.56 14.48
CA SER A 390 12.38 1.33 15.63
C SER A 390 11.41 2.42 16.08
N ASN A 391 11.68 2.98 17.27
CA ASN A 391 10.90 4.06 17.86
C ASN A 391 9.41 3.72 18.00
N ILE A 392 9.13 2.51 18.48
CA ILE A 392 7.78 2.10 18.90
C ILE A 392 7.60 2.37 20.40
N THR A 393 6.34 2.49 20.82
CA THR A 393 5.96 2.55 22.25
C THR A 393 5.37 1.21 22.65
N MET A 394 5.84 0.63 23.75
CA MET A 394 5.25 -0.58 24.34
C MET A 394 4.43 -0.22 25.57
N LEU A 395 3.25 -0.81 25.70
CA LEU A 395 2.39 -0.70 26.88
C LEU A 395 2.23 -2.08 27.51
N ASP A 396 2.57 -2.19 28.79
CA ASP A 396 2.15 -3.33 29.63
C ASP A 396 0.91 -2.92 30.42
N ILE A 397 -0.18 -3.65 30.26
CA ILE A 397 -1.48 -3.34 30.83
C ILE A 397 -1.89 -4.54 31.67
N VAL A 398 -1.96 -4.37 33.00
CA VAL A 398 -2.28 -5.43 33.95
C VAL A 398 -3.59 -5.10 34.64
N SER A 399 -4.59 -5.98 34.54
CA SER A 399 -5.90 -5.75 35.12
C SER A 399 -5.82 -5.52 36.63
N THR A 400 -6.57 -4.54 37.14
CA THR A 400 -6.74 -4.33 38.60
C THR A 400 -7.79 -5.26 39.22
N ARG A 401 -8.49 -6.07 38.42
CA ARG A 401 -9.57 -6.97 38.85
C ARG A 401 -9.06 -8.42 38.99
N MET A 402 -9.80 -9.25 39.75
CA MET A 402 -9.46 -10.66 39.98
C MET A 402 -9.59 -11.53 38.71
N LEU A 403 -8.77 -12.59 38.61
CA LEU A 403 -8.86 -13.68 37.63
C LEU A 403 -10.31 -14.20 37.48
N GLY A 404 -10.75 -14.47 36.24
CA GLY A 404 -12.06 -15.07 35.94
C GLY A 404 -13.17 -14.11 35.49
N GLN A 405 -12.92 -12.80 35.36
CA GLN A 405 -13.87 -11.89 34.70
C GLN A 405 -13.63 -11.81 33.20
N TYR A 406 -14.64 -12.19 32.41
CA TYR A 406 -14.64 -12.02 30.95
C TYR A 406 -14.72 -10.53 30.58
N GLY A 407 -14.14 -10.17 29.41
CA GLY A 407 -14.30 -8.85 28.80
C GLY A 407 -13.14 -7.87 29.02
N PHE A 408 -12.09 -8.22 29.78
CA PHE A 408 -10.92 -7.34 29.95
C PHE A 408 -10.27 -6.96 28.62
N LEU A 409 -9.87 -7.96 27.81
CA LEU A 409 -9.28 -7.72 26.48
C LEU A 409 -10.21 -6.92 25.57
N ALA A 410 -11.51 -7.24 25.56
CA ALA A 410 -12.49 -6.51 24.77
C ALA A 410 -12.57 -5.03 25.16
N LYS A 411 -12.51 -4.74 26.47
CA LYS A 411 -12.51 -3.36 26.96
C LYS A 411 -11.22 -2.61 26.62
N VAL A 412 -10.06 -3.27 26.73
CA VAL A 412 -8.77 -2.68 26.30
C VAL A 412 -8.82 -2.32 24.82
N PHE A 413 -9.24 -3.24 23.95
CA PHE A 413 -9.30 -2.97 22.51
C PHE A 413 -10.42 -1.99 22.10
N SER A 414 -11.52 -1.92 22.84
CA SER A 414 -12.55 -0.88 22.65
C SER A 414 -11.97 0.53 22.84
N ILE A 415 -11.11 0.73 23.85
CA ILE A 415 -10.46 2.03 24.08
C ILE A 415 -9.60 2.43 22.87
N PHE A 416 -8.83 1.49 22.32
CA PHE A 416 -8.04 1.76 21.10
C PHE A 416 -8.91 2.02 19.87
N GLU A 417 -10.03 1.30 19.71
CA GLU A 417 -10.99 1.52 18.62
C GLU A 417 -11.65 2.90 18.72
N ASP A 418 -12.14 3.26 19.91
CA ASP A 418 -12.82 4.55 20.17
C ASP A 418 -11.88 5.75 19.89
N LEU A 419 -10.58 5.56 20.13
CA LEU A 419 -9.54 6.56 19.87
C LEU A 419 -8.91 6.45 18.47
N GLY A 420 -9.33 5.48 17.65
CA GLY A 420 -8.82 5.31 16.28
C GLY A 420 -7.37 4.85 16.18
N ILE A 421 -6.86 4.15 17.20
CA ILE A 421 -5.45 3.79 17.33
C ILE A 421 -5.20 2.34 16.87
N SER A 422 -4.24 2.18 15.95
CA SER A 422 -3.80 0.85 15.51
C SER A 422 -2.69 0.30 16.40
N VAL A 423 -2.87 -0.92 16.89
CA VAL A 423 -1.86 -1.73 17.59
C VAL A 423 -1.06 -2.57 16.59
N ASP A 424 0.25 -2.76 16.81
CA ASP A 424 1.13 -3.57 15.94
C ASP A 424 1.29 -5.02 16.45
N CYS A 425 2.04 -5.22 17.54
CA CYS A 425 2.26 -6.53 18.15
C CYS A 425 1.49 -6.64 19.47
N VAL A 426 1.06 -7.86 19.78
CA VAL A 426 0.34 -8.16 21.01
C VAL A 426 0.87 -9.47 21.61
N ALA A 427 1.10 -9.46 22.92
CA ALA A 427 1.30 -10.66 23.75
C ALA A 427 0.29 -10.62 24.90
N THR A 428 -0.55 -11.65 25.02
CA THR A 428 -1.67 -11.65 25.98
C THR A 428 -1.59 -12.81 26.97
N SER A 429 -2.08 -12.54 28.17
CA SER A 429 -2.64 -13.49 29.11
C SER A 429 -4.09 -13.09 29.42
N GLU A 430 -4.79 -13.84 30.27
CA GLU A 430 -6.15 -13.48 30.67
C GLU A 430 -6.22 -12.14 31.42
N VAL A 431 -5.17 -11.81 32.19
CA VAL A 431 -5.15 -10.64 33.10
C VAL A 431 -4.11 -9.59 32.74
N SER A 432 -3.22 -9.87 31.78
CA SER A 432 -2.19 -8.93 31.34
C SER A 432 -2.06 -8.94 29.83
N ILE A 433 -1.82 -7.77 29.26
CA ILE A 433 -1.56 -7.59 27.83
C ILE A 433 -0.37 -6.65 27.67
N SER A 434 0.62 -7.11 26.91
CA SER A 434 1.69 -6.29 26.39
C SER A 434 1.40 -6.00 24.92
N LEU A 435 1.46 -4.74 24.52
CA LEU A 435 1.21 -4.36 23.14
C LEU A 435 2.14 -3.25 22.67
N THR A 436 2.31 -3.13 21.36
CA THR A 436 3.15 -2.09 20.77
C THR A 436 2.35 -1.16 19.88
N LEU A 437 2.65 0.13 19.96
CA LEU A 437 2.06 1.21 19.18
C LEU A 437 3.12 1.82 18.28
N ASP A 438 2.69 2.23 17.09
CA ASP A 438 3.49 3.03 16.17
C ASP A 438 3.12 4.51 16.31
N PRO A 439 3.90 5.28 17.10
CA PRO A 439 4.09 6.71 16.92
C PRO A 439 3.62 7.31 15.59
N SER A 440 4.20 6.88 14.47
CA SER A 440 3.94 7.47 13.16
C SER A 440 2.52 7.25 12.62
N LYS A 441 1.78 6.27 13.15
CA LYS A 441 0.38 5.98 12.81
C LYS A 441 -0.62 6.64 13.75
N LEU A 442 -0.21 6.98 14.96
CA LEU A 442 -1.04 7.74 15.90
C LEU A 442 -1.25 9.17 15.37
N TRP A 443 -0.19 9.79 14.84
CA TRP A 443 -0.12 11.25 14.72
C TRP A 443 -0.40 11.81 13.32
N SER A 444 -1.49 11.40 12.67
CA SER A 444 -1.83 11.88 11.32
C SER A 444 -2.41 13.31 11.23
N CYS A 445 -2.58 14.02 12.34
CA CYS A 445 -3.11 15.39 12.36
C CYS A 445 -2.31 16.28 13.34
N GLU A 446 -1.80 17.40 12.82
CA GLU A 446 -1.35 18.61 13.53
C GLU A 446 -0.40 18.45 14.76
N LEU A 447 0.81 19.01 14.61
CA LEU A 447 1.95 18.98 15.54
C LEU A 447 1.70 19.38 17.01
N VAL A 448 0.49 19.84 17.36
CA VAL A 448 0.14 20.35 18.70
C VAL A 448 -0.67 19.35 19.53
N GLN A 449 -1.30 18.34 18.92
CA GLN A 449 -2.07 17.31 19.65
C GLN A 449 -1.25 16.08 20.09
N HIS A 450 0.04 16.00 19.71
CA HIS A 450 0.92 14.85 19.90
C HIS A 450 0.98 14.24 21.31
N LYS A 451 0.93 15.07 22.35
CA LYS A 451 1.08 14.60 23.74
C LYS A 451 -0.26 14.17 24.36
N ASN A 452 -1.36 14.76 23.88
CA ASN A 452 -2.67 14.56 24.49
C ASN A 452 -3.25 13.18 24.17
N GLU A 453 -3.13 12.68 22.93
CA GLU A 453 -3.76 11.39 22.55
C GLU A 453 -3.23 10.19 23.34
N LEU A 454 -1.90 10.09 23.51
CA LEU A 454 -1.32 8.98 24.29
C LEU A 454 -1.63 9.12 25.78
N ASP A 455 -1.64 10.35 26.30
CA ASP A 455 -2.03 10.64 27.67
C ASP A 455 -3.52 10.25 27.89
N ASP A 456 -4.41 10.55 26.93
CA ASP A 456 -5.84 10.16 26.96
C ASP A 456 -6.02 8.63 26.95
N VAL A 457 -5.25 7.90 26.13
CA VAL A 457 -5.25 6.42 26.11
C VAL A 457 -4.87 5.86 27.48
N ILE A 458 -3.80 6.39 28.09
CA ILE A 458 -3.32 5.94 29.38
C ILE A 458 -4.37 6.22 30.45
N GLU A 459 -4.95 7.42 30.47
CA GLU A 459 -5.99 7.77 31.43
C GLU A 459 -7.20 6.83 31.34
N GLU A 460 -7.68 6.49 30.13
CA GLU A 460 -8.78 5.54 29.97
C GLU A 460 -8.42 4.10 30.38
N LEU A 461 -7.19 3.66 30.09
CA LEU A 461 -6.71 2.33 30.50
C LEU A 461 -6.49 2.23 32.02
N GLU A 462 -6.02 3.30 32.66
CA GLU A 462 -5.77 3.34 34.11
C GLU A 462 -7.07 3.17 34.94
N LYS A 463 -8.24 3.47 34.35
CA LYS A 463 -9.55 3.19 34.97
C LYS A 463 -9.82 1.70 35.18
N ILE A 464 -9.10 0.81 34.50
CA ILE A 464 -9.34 -0.64 34.52
C ILE A 464 -8.09 -1.49 34.74
N ALA A 465 -6.91 -0.90 34.68
CA ALA A 465 -5.63 -1.60 34.71
C ALA A 465 -4.53 -0.71 35.30
N VAL A 466 -3.43 -1.34 35.73
CA VAL A 466 -2.14 -0.66 35.91
C VAL A 466 -1.45 -0.66 34.55
N VAL A 467 -0.99 0.51 34.11
CA VAL A 467 -0.36 0.70 32.79
C VAL A 467 1.10 1.09 32.99
N HIS A 468 2.01 0.37 32.34
CA HIS A 468 3.41 0.75 32.25
C HIS A 468 3.75 1.12 30.81
N LEU A 469 4.14 2.37 30.62
CA LEU A 469 4.54 2.90 29.33
C LEU A 469 6.07 2.82 29.16
N LEU A 470 6.50 2.18 28.08
CA LEU A 470 7.90 1.93 27.78
C LEU A 470 8.21 2.47 26.36
N GLN A 471 8.81 3.65 26.30
CA GLN A 471 9.21 4.29 25.03
C GLN A 471 10.54 3.75 24.50
N ASN A 472 10.92 4.17 23.29
CA ASN A 472 12.21 3.86 22.67
C ASN A 472 12.46 2.35 22.58
N ARG A 473 11.45 1.63 22.10
CA ARG A 473 11.52 0.20 21.82
C ARG A 473 11.61 -0.04 20.32
N SER A 474 12.11 -1.22 19.98
CA SER A 474 12.23 -1.69 18.61
C SER A 474 11.63 -3.09 18.47
N ILE A 475 10.89 -3.32 17.40
CA ILE A 475 10.42 -4.65 16.99
C ILE A 475 11.41 -5.22 15.99
N ILE A 476 11.97 -6.38 16.31
CA ILE A 476 12.73 -7.22 15.39
C ILE A 476 11.80 -8.35 14.94
N SER A 477 11.33 -8.29 13.69
CA SER A 477 10.48 -9.33 13.10
C SER A 477 11.33 -10.31 12.29
N LEU A 478 11.30 -11.56 12.72
CA LEU A 478 11.95 -12.70 12.07
C LEU A 478 10.92 -13.36 11.13
N ILE A 479 11.03 -13.05 9.84
CA ILE A 479 10.17 -13.64 8.81
C ILE A 479 10.81 -14.93 8.32
N GLY A 480 10.11 -16.05 8.43
CA GLY A 480 10.65 -17.37 8.13
C GLY A 480 9.63 -18.49 8.26
N ASN A 481 10.12 -19.72 8.42
CA ASN A 481 9.28 -20.89 8.58
C ASN A 481 8.90 -21.08 10.07
N VAL A 482 7.69 -20.67 10.46
CA VAL A 482 7.23 -20.83 11.85
C VAL A 482 7.11 -22.29 12.28
N GLN A 483 7.05 -23.26 11.35
CA GLN A 483 7.13 -24.69 11.71
C GLN A 483 8.51 -25.06 12.30
N ARG A 484 9.53 -24.25 12.05
CA ARG A 484 10.89 -24.35 12.63
C ARG A 484 11.11 -23.33 13.74
N SER A 485 10.05 -22.85 14.41
CA SER A 485 10.13 -21.78 15.42
C SER A 485 11.11 -22.08 16.55
N SER A 486 11.17 -23.33 17.04
CA SER A 486 12.11 -23.70 18.11
C SER A 486 13.56 -23.48 17.69
N LEU A 487 13.94 -23.91 16.48
CA LEU A 487 15.27 -23.70 15.90
C LEU A 487 15.57 -22.21 15.69
N ILE A 488 14.59 -21.44 15.19
CA ILE A 488 14.73 -20.00 14.98
C ILE A 488 14.96 -19.29 16.32
N LEU A 489 14.13 -19.57 17.33
CA LEU A 489 14.17 -18.94 18.65
C LEU A 489 15.42 -19.33 19.44
N GLU A 490 15.82 -20.60 19.42
CA GLU A 490 17.06 -21.06 20.04
C GLU A 490 18.27 -20.28 19.50
N LYS A 491 18.38 -20.22 18.16
CA LYS A 491 19.48 -19.52 17.50
C LYS A 491 19.43 -18.02 17.75
N ALA A 492 18.25 -17.40 17.67
CA ALA A 492 18.07 -15.98 17.95
C ALA A 492 18.45 -15.64 19.39
N PHE A 493 17.95 -16.39 20.38
CA PHE A 493 18.26 -16.12 21.79
C PHE A 493 19.71 -16.42 22.16
N ASN A 494 20.36 -17.41 21.53
CA ASN A 494 21.80 -17.62 21.71
C ASN A 494 22.59 -16.38 21.24
N VAL A 495 22.23 -15.79 20.10
CA VAL A 495 22.85 -14.56 19.58
C VAL A 495 22.58 -13.38 20.51
N LEU A 496 21.33 -13.16 20.91
CA LEU A 496 20.94 -12.04 21.77
C LEU A 496 21.60 -12.13 23.16
N ARG A 497 21.62 -13.32 23.78
CA ARG A 497 22.30 -13.57 25.05
C ARG A 497 23.79 -13.25 24.99
N ARG A 498 24.49 -13.65 23.92
CA ARG A 498 25.92 -13.35 23.73
C ARG A 498 26.20 -11.85 23.60
N ASN A 499 25.23 -11.07 23.13
CA ASN A 499 25.32 -9.61 23.04
C ASN A 499 24.80 -8.89 24.30
N GLY A 500 24.37 -9.63 25.34
CA GLY A 500 23.83 -9.03 26.57
C GLY A 500 22.45 -8.40 26.40
N VAL A 501 21.71 -8.76 25.34
CA VAL A 501 20.42 -8.19 24.99
C VAL A 501 19.31 -8.92 25.74
N ASN A 502 18.44 -8.17 26.39
CA ASN A 502 17.25 -8.71 27.06
C ASN A 502 16.00 -8.46 26.20
N VAL A 503 15.32 -9.54 25.79
CA VAL A 503 14.07 -9.43 25.05
C VAL A 503 12.93 -9.13 26.01
N GLN A 504 12.18 -8.07 25.72
CA GLN A 504 11.14 -7.53 26.60
C GLN A 504 9.74 -8.03 26.24
N MET A 505 9.51 -8.39 24.97
CA MET A 505 8.27 -9.02 24.52
C MET A 505 8.57 -9.98 23.38
N ILE A 506 7.84 -11.09 23.35
CA ILE A 506 7.87 -12.08 22.25
C ILE A 506 6.44 -12.23 21.75
N SER A 507 6.24 -12.13 20.44
CA SER A 507 4.94 -12.35 19.81
C SER A 507 5.08 -13.32 18.63
N GLN A 508 4.41 -14.47 18.75
CA GLN A 508 4.27 -15.48 17.70
C GLN A 508 2.81 -15.92 17.70
N GLY A 509 2.05 -15.47 16.70
CA GLY A 509 0.59 -15.60 16.67
C GLY A 509 0.06 -16.53 15.57
N ALA A 510 -1.07 -16.14 14.99
CA ALA A 510 -1.75 -16.88 13.94
C ALA A 510 -0.95 -16.91 12.62
N SER A 511 -0.14 -15.88 12.38
CA SER A 511 0.75 -15.79 11.22
C SER A 511 1.70 -16.99 11.21
N LYS A 512 1.75 -17.71 10.07
CA LYS A 512 2.61 -18.88 9.90
C LYS A 512 4.01 -18.53 9.40
N VAL A 513 4.34 -17.24 9.38
CA VAL A 513 5.58 -16.77 8.78
C VAL A 513 6.36 -15.74 9.61
N ASN A 514 5.84 -15.28 10.76
CA ASN A 514 6.44 -14.20 11.54
C ASN A 514 6.62 -14.55 13.03
N ILE A 515 7.78 -14.20 13.58
CA ILE A 515 8.10 -14.18 15.02
C ILE A 515 8.69 -12.80 15.35
N SER A 516 8.03 -12.04 16.22
CA SER A 516 8.47 -10.69 16.61
C SER A 516 9.08 -10.68 18.01
N LEU A 517 10.22 -10.01 18.14
CA LEU A 517 10.95 -9.79 19.40
C LEU A 517 11.05 -8.29 19.66
N VAL A 518 10.73 -7.84 20.88
CA VAL A 518 10.89 -6.43 21.28
C VAL A 518 12.13 -6.27 22.13
N VAL A 519 12.97 -5.30 21.77
CA VAL A 519 14.22 -4.94 22.44
C VAL A 519 14.31 -3.42 22.62
N HIS A 520 15.30 -2.94 23.37
CA HIS A 520 15.54 -1.51 23.49
C HIS A 520 16.10 -0.92 22.18
N ASP A 521 15.74 0.32 21.83
CA ASP A 521 16.22 0.96 20.59
C ASP A 521 17.75 1.04 20.51
N SER A 522 18.41 1.24 21.66
CA SER A 522 19.88 1.38 21.74
C SER A 522 20.66 0.14 21.28
N GLU A 523 20.04 -1.04 21.34
CA GLU A 523 20.67 -2.34 21.00
C GLU A 523 20.13 -2.93 19.69
N ALA A 524 19.01 -2.41 19.17
CA ALA A 524 18.26 -3.06 18.10
C ALA A 524 19.04 -3.22 16.78
N LYS A 525 19.80 -2.20 16.35
CA LYS A 525 20.62 -2.29 15.13
C LYS A 525 21.72 -3.36 15.25
N GLN A 526 22.40 -3.41 16.41
CA GLN A 526 23.42 -4.43 16.68
C GLN A 526 22.81 -5.83 16.70
N CYS A 527 21.60 -5.98 17.28
CA CYS A 527 20.87 -7.25 17.26
C CYS A 527 20.62 -7.73 15.82
N VAL A 528 20.13 -6.86 14.95
CA VAL A 528 19.85 -7.21 13.55
C VAL A 528 21.12 -7.62 12.81
N GLN A 529 22.22 -6.90 12.99
CA GLN A 529 23.52 -7.26 12.39
C GLN A 529 24.02 -8.63 12.87
N ALA A 530 23.94 -8.88 14.18
CA ALA A 530 24.37 -10.15 14.77
C ALA A 530 23.48 -11.32 14.35
N LEU A 531 22.16 -11.13 14.33
CA LEU A 531 21.19 -12.10 13.85
C LEU A 531 21.42 -12.39 12.36
N HIS A 532 21.58 -11.36 11.53
CA HIS A 532 21.84 -11.54 10.10
C HIS A 532 23.11 -12.37 9.87
N SER A 533 24.21 -12.02 10.55
CA SER A 533 25.46 -12.76 10.47
C SER A 533 25.28 -14.24 10.86
N ALA A 534 24.51 -14.50 11.93
CA ALA A 534 24.24 -15.88 12.36
C ALA A 534 23.36 -16.66 11.38
N PHE A 535 22.32 -16.04 10.82
CA PHE A 535 21.33 -16.72 9.97
C PHE A 535 21.76 -16.85 8.49
N PHE A 536 22.45 -15.85 7.92
CA PHE A 536 22.69 -15.77 6.47
C PHE A 536 24.17 -15.82 6.05
N GLU A 537 25.11 -15.86 7.00
CA GLU A 537 26.55 -15.86 6.71
C GLU A 537 27.30 -17.03 7.34
N ASN A 538 27.15 -17.25 8.65
CA ASN A 538 28.03 -18.15 9.40
C ASN A 538 27.66 -19.64 9.32
N GLY A 539 26.95 -20.09 8.27
CA GLY A 539 26.82 -21.51 7.95
C GLY A 539 26.41 -22.45 9.11
N PHE A 540 25.51 -22.03 10.00
CA PHE A 540 25.11 -22.86 11.17
C PHE A 540 24.44 -24.19 10.79
N LEU A 541 24.04 -24.37 9.52
CA LEU A 541 23.43 -25.62 9.04
C LEU A 541 24.42 -26.81 9.04
N LEU A 542 25.73 -26.58 9.18
CA LEU A 542 26.68 -27.70 9.25
C LEU A 542 26.65 -28.49 10.57
N GLU A 543 26.04 -27.98 11.65
CA GLU A 543 25.93 -28.75 12.91
C GLU A 543 24.51 -29.29 13.17
N ALA A 544 23.47 -28.68 12.58
CA ALA A 544 22.09 -29.12 12.76
C ALA A 544 21.65 -30.21 11.76
N ASP A 545 22.16 -30.19 10.52
CA ASP A 545 21.88 -31.26 9.55
C ASP A 545 22.48 -32.60 9.99
N GLU A 546 23.49 -32.62 10.87
CA GLU A 546 23.97 -33.88 11.48
C GLU A 546 22.98 -34.45 12.50
N LEU A 547 22.17 -33.62 13.17
CA LEU A 547 21.20 -34.08 14.17
C LEU A 547 19.87 -34.54 13.55
N ASP A 548 19.39 -33.88 12.49
CA ASP A 548 18.16 -34.31 11.82
C ASP A 548 18.37 -35.60 11.00
N VAL A 549 19.58 -35.84 10.47
CA VAL A 549 19.93 -37.12 9.83
C VAL A 549 20.06 -38.26 10.85
N LEU A 550 20.40 -37.95 12.11
CA LEU A 550 20.44 -38.95 13.19
C LEU A 550 19.05 -39.32 13.73
N HIS A 551 18.08 -38.41 13.65
CA HIS A 551 16.72 -38.68 14.15
C HIS A 551 15.84 -39.49 13.19
N ASP A 552 16.07 -39.40 11.87
CA ASP A 552 15.37 -40.26 10.90
C ASP A 552 16.00 -41.67 10.74
N GLY A 553 17.09 -41.96 11.47
CA GLY A 553 17.82 -43.23 11.42
C GLY A 553 17.37 -44.33 12.39
N PHE A 554 16.52 -44.05 13.38
CA PHE A 554 16.09 -45.05 14.38
C PHE A 554 14.75 -45.69 14.03
N THR A 555 14.68 -46.33 12.86
CA THR A 555 13.66 -47.35 12.60
C THR A 555 14.07 -48.68 13.23
N SER A 556 13.29 -49.08 14.23
CA SER A 556 13.03 -50.46 14.66
C SER A 556 14.25 -51.34 15.01
N HIS A 557 14.69 -51.31 16.27
CA HIS A 557 15.18 -52.53 16.90
C HIS A 557 14.28 -52.93 18.08
N SER A 558 13.64 -54.06 17.81
CA SER A 558 12.80 -54.91 18.64
C SER A 558 13.41 -55.33 19.98
N ASN A 559 12.50 -55.63 20.91
CA ASN A 559 12.61 -56.58 22.02
C ASN A 559 13.38 -56.14 23.28
N GLY A 560 12.62 -55.78 24.32
CA GLY A 560 13.09 -55.69 25.69
C GLY A 560 11.94 -55.88 26.67
N THR A 561 11.69 -57.15 27.00
CA THR A 561 10.60 -57.70 27.82
C THR A 561 10.47 -57.02 29.20
N ILE A 562 9.23 -56.70 29.56
CA ILE A 562 8.80 -56.21 30.88
C ILE A 562 8.98 -57.35 31.90
N HIS A 563 9.87 -57.17 32.87
CA HIS A 563 9.89 -58.02 34.05
C HIS A 563 9.00 -57.41 35.14
N SER A 564 7.90 -58.10 35.40
CA SER A 564 7.10 -57.99 36.61
C SER A 564 7.88 -58.54 37.82
N HIS A 565 8.03 -57.73 38.86
CA HIS A 565 7.82 -58.11 40.25
C HIS A 565 7.58 -56.89 41.11
#